data_AF-A0A9N9E1V1-F1
#
_entry.id   AF-A0A9N9E1V1-F1
#
_cell.length_a   1.000
_cell.length_b   1.000
_cell.length_c   1.000
_cell.angle_alpha   90.00
_cell.angle_beta   90.00
_cell.angle_gamma   90.00
#
_symmetry.space_group_name_H-M   'P 1'
#
loop_
_entity.id
_entity.type
_entity.pdbx_description
1 polymer ?
#
loop_
_entity_poly.entity_id
_entity_poly.type
_entity_poly.pdbx_seq_one_letter_code
_entity_poly.pdbx_strand_id
1 'polypeptide(L)'
;IDRIVKEISDNNTIIITEGSEIKELVKEHFHNLTRKRITDAGLFKKWESEYTPLKEINNSWYDTLYNEVKLDKLEIVIQSLPNNKAPGQSNL
;
A
#
# COMPACT_ATOMS: atom_id res chain seq x y z
N ILE A 1 16.21 25.01 5.15
CA ILE A 1 15.70 25.77 3.98
C ILE A 1 15.44 24.73 2.91
N ASP A 2 14.19 24.58 2.50
CA ASP A 2 13.81 23.62 1.45
C ASP A 2 14.21 24.18 0.07
N ARG A 3 14.57 23.29 -0.86
CA ARG A 3 15.05 23.64 -2.19
C ARG A 3 14.58 22.61 -3.21
N ILE A 4 14.13 23.06 -4.37
CA ILE A 4 13.79 22.20 -5.52
C ILE A 4 14.78 22.48 -6.65
N VAL A 5 15.33 21.42 -7.24
CA VAL A 5 16.21 21.49 -8.41
C VAL A 5 15.39 21.13 -9.63
N LYS A 6 15.33 22.03 -10.61
CA LYS A 6 14.62 21.78 -11.88
C LYS A 6 15.61 21.91 -13.03
N GLU A 7 15.69 20.86 -13.83
CA GLU A 7 16.45 20.86 -15.07
C GLU A 7 15.60 21.47 -16.19
N ILE A 8 16.19 22.41 -16.93
CA ILE A 8 15.61 23.01 -18.13
C ILE A 8 16.38 22.45 -19.32
N SER A 9 15.71 22.27 -20.46
CA SER A 9 16.35 21.95 -21.74
C SER A 9 17.54 22.88 -21.98
N ASP A 10 18.65 22.33 -22.48
CA ASP A 10 19.97 22.97 -22.63
C ASP A 10 20.89 22.94 -21.39
N ASN A 11 20.80 21.88 -20.58
CA ASN A 11 21.77 21.57 -19.51
C ASN A 11 21.90 22.68 -18.44
N ASN A 12 20.87 23.52 -18.33
CA ASN A 12 20.76 24.59 -17.35
C ASN A 12 19.89 24.11 -16.18
N THR A 13 20.45 24.23 -14.98
CA THR A 13 19.76 23.85 -13.74
C THR A 13 19.34 25.10 -12.99
N ILE A 14 18.07 25.20 -12.62
CA ILE A 14 17.57 26.24 -11.72
C ILE A 14 17.33 25.67 -10.33
N ILE A 15 17.63 26.49 -9.31
CA ILE A 15 17.36 26.17 -7.91
C ILE A 15 16.26 27.10 -7.41
N ILE A 16 15.15 26.50 -6.99
CA ILE A 16 14.00 27.22 -6.46
C ILE A 16 14.08 27.16 -4.94
N THR A 17 14.12 28.33 -4.31
CA THR A 17 14.21 28.49 -2.85
C THR A 17 13.04 29.28 -2.26
N GLU A 18 12.18 29.84 -3.11
CA GLU A 18 11.03 30.64 -2.70
C GLU A 18 9.91 29.73 -2.17
N GLY A 19 9.48 29.95 -0.93
CA GLY A 19 8.59 29.02 -0.23
C GLY A 19 7.21 28.89 -0.89
N SER A 20 6.69 29.96 -1.49
CA SER A 20 5.41 29.95 -2.21
C SER A 20 5.47 29.12 -3.49
N GLU A 21 6.57 29.23 -4.23
CA GLU A 21 6.83 28.48 -5.46
C GLU A 21 7.08 27.00 -5.18
N ILE A 22 7.86 26.68 -4.13
CA ILE A 22 8.08 25.30 -3.66
C ILE A 22 6.74 24.63 -3.33
N LYS A 23 5.87 25.33 -2.59
CA LYS A 23 4.58 24.78 -2.17
C LYS A 23 3.69 24.41 -3.36
N GLU A 24 3.61 25.27 -4.37
CA GLU A 24 2.78 25.01 -5.54
C GLU A 24 3.36 23.87 -6.39
N LEU A 25 4.69 23.83 -6.58
CA LEU A 25 5.35 22.75 -7.32
C LEU A 25 5.19 21.39 -6.64
N VAL A 26 5.32 21.32 -5.32
CA VAL A 26 5.12 20.08 -4.55
C VAL A 26 3.67 19.61 -4.68
N LYS A 27 2.72 20.54 -4.53
CA LYS A 27 1.29 20.25 -4.69
C LYS A 27 0.98 19.74 -6.09
N GLU A 28 1.49 20.40 -7.13
CA GLU A 28 1.30 20.00 -8.53
C GLU A 28 1.92 18.62 -8.81
N HIS A 29 3.15 18.38 -8.32
CA HIS A 29 3.84 17.10 -8.48
C HIS A 29 3.01 15.94 -7.91
N PHE A 30 2.57 16.05 -6.66
CA PHE A 30 1.79 15.00 -6.02
C PHE A 30 0.37 14.89 -6.59
N HIS A 31 -0.24 16.00 -6.98
CA HIS A 31 -1.52 15.99 -7.67
C HIS A 31 -1.41 15.20 -8.99
N ASN A 32 -0.41 15.48 -9.82
CA ASN A 32 -0.20 14.79 -11.10
C ASN A 32 0.21 13.32 -10.92
N LEU A 33 0.96 13.00 -9.86
CA LEU A 33 1.32 11.63 -9.52
C LEU A 33 0.09 10.79 -9.15
N THR A 34 -0.79 11.35 -8.31
CA THR A 34 -1.96 10.67 -7.75
C THR A 34 -3.23 10.84 -8.57
N ARG A 35 -3.21 11.70 -9.59
CA ARG A 35 -4.32 11.91 -10.51
C ARG A 35 -4.74 10.59 -11.13
N LYS A 36 -6.06 10.39 -11.24
CA LYS A 36 -6.65 9.26 -11.96
C LYS A 36 -6.09 9.23 -13.39
N ARG A 37 -5.28 8.21 -13.68
CA ARG A 37 -4.74 7.97 -15.02
C ARG A 37 -5.77 7.20 -15.83
N ILE A 38 -5.83 7.51 -17.11
CA ILE A 38 -6.50 6.64 -18.08
C ILE A 38 -5.56 5.47 -18.29
N THR A 39 -5.81 4.37 -17.60
CA THR A 39 -5.10 3.11 -17.81
C THR A 39 -5.59 2.48 -19.10
N ASP A 40 -4.64 2.08 -19.96
CA ASP A 40 -4.97 1.30 -21.15
C ASP A 40 -5.51 -0.07 -20.72
N ALA A 41 -6.78 -0.33 -21.03
CA ALA A 41 -7.41 -1.62 -20.77
C ALA A 41 -6.69 -2.77 -21.50
N GLY A 42 -6.01 -2.49 -22.62
CA GLY A 42 -5.16 -3.43 -23.34
C GLY A 42 -4.00 -3.95 -22.52
N LEU A 43 -3.44 -3.14 -21.61
CA LEU A 43 -2.33 -3.54 -20.74
C LEU A 43 -2.72 -4.69 -19.79
N PHE A 44 -3.98 -4.73 -19.39
CA PHE A 44 -4.50 -5.75 -18.46
C PHE A 44 -4.92 -7.05 -19.16
N LYS A 45 -5.16 -7.03 -20.49
CA LYS A 45 -5.54 -8.23 -21.24
C LYS A 45 -4.53 -9.37 -21.09
N LYS A 46 -3.23 -9.05 -21.04
CA LYS A 46 -2.18 -10.07 -20.87
C LYS A 46 -2.24 -10.79 -19.52
N TRP A 47 -2.87 -10.18 -18.52
CA TRP A 47 -2.98 -10.71 -17.16
C TRP A 47 -4.35 -11.32 -16.86
N GLU A 48 -5.33 -11.16 -17.75
CA GLU A 48 -6.72 -11.58 -17.52
C GLU A 48 -6.83 -13.07 -17.16
N SER A 49 -6.03 -13.92 -17.81
CA SER A 49 -5.95 -15.35 -17.50
C SER A 49 -5.40 -15.64 -16.11
N GLU A 50 -4.37 -14.90 -15.68
CA GLU A 50 -3.69 -15.10 -14.39
C GLU A 50 -4.55 -14.69 -13.19
N TYR A 51 -5.43 -13.70 -13.39
CA TYR A 51 -6.34 -13.21 -12.35
C TYR A 51 -7.72 -13.85 -12.40
N THR A 52 -7.95 -14.79 -13.32
CA THR A 52 -9.21 -15.54 -13.36
C THR A 52 -9.33 -16.42 -12.10
N PRO A 53 -10.47 -16.41 -11.39
CA PRO A 53 -10.66 -17.27 -10.23
C PRO A 53 -10.41 -18.74 -10.57
N LEU A 54 -9.58 -19.39 -9.78
CA LEU A 54 -9.32 -20.82 -9.89
C LEU A 54 -10.60 -21.60 -9.57
N LYS A 55 -11.04 -22.46 -10.50
CA LYS A 55 -12.30 -23.23 -10.38
C LYS A 55 -12.34 -24.16 -9.17
N GLU A 56 -11.17 -24.57 -8.69
CA GLU A 56 -11.01 -25.48 -7.56
C GLU A 56 -11.13 -24.77 -6.21
N ILE A 57 -11.07 -23.44 -6.20
CA ILE A 57 -11.22 -22.64 -4.99
C ILE A 57 -12.70 -22.47 -4.70
N ASN A 58 -13.15 -23.04 -3.59
CA ASN A 58 -14.50 -22.84 -3.11
C ASN A 58 -14.59 -21.53 -2.33
N ASN A 59 -15.47 -20.61 -2.77
CA ASN A 59 -15.70 -19.34 -2.10
C ASN A 59 -16.08 -19.50 -0.62
N SER A 60 -16.75 -20.59 -0.25
CA SER A 60 -17.16 -20.84 1.14
C SER A 60 -15.99 -21.10 2.09
N TRP A 61 -14.78 -21.37 1.58
CA TRP A 61 -13.58 -21.49 2.43
C TRP A 61 -13.26 -20.20 3.17
N TYR A 62 -13.61 -19.05 2.58
CA TYR A 62 -13.34 -17.73 3.13
C TYR A 62 -14.45 -17.21 4.02
N ASP A 63 -15.62 -17.86 4.09
CA ASP A 63 -16.74 -17.45 4.94
C ASP A 63 -16.30 -17.29 6.40
N THR A 64 -15.36 -18.14 6.83
CA THR A 64 -14.84 -18.11 8.19
C THR A 64 -14.04 -16.86 8.52
N LEU A 65 -13.49 -16.15 7.53
CA LEU A 65 -12.76 -14.90 7.70
C LEU A 65 -13.69 -13.72 8.02
N TYR A 66 -14.96 -13.81 7.65
CA TYR A 66 -15.96 -12.79 7.97
C TYR A 66 -16.55 -12.95 9.39
N ASN A 67 -16.20 -14.04 10.08
CA ASN A 67 -16.68 -14.24 11.43
C ASN A 67 -16.09 -13.18 12.38
N GLU A 68 -16.97 -12.62 13.21
CA GLU A 68 -16.54 -11.73 14.28
C GLU A 68 -15.63 -12.48 15.27
N VAL A 69 -14.55 -11.82 15.69
CA VAL A 69 -13.62 -12.35 16.67
C VAL A 69 -14.25 -12.28 18.05
N LYS A 70 -14.61 -13.45 18.60
CA LYS A 70 -15.17 -13.55 19.96
C LYS A 70 -14.06 -13.63 21.00
N LEU A 71 -14.20 -12.86 22.08
CA LEU A 71 -13.24 -12.84 23.19
C LEU A 71 -13.06 -14.24 23.82
N ASP A 72 -14.13 -15.00 23.99
CA ASP A 72 -14.08 -16.35 24.55
C ASP A 72 -13.17 -17.29 23.75
N LYS A 73 -13.13 -17.15 22.42
CA LYS A 73 -12.23 -17.94 21.57
C LYS A 73 -10.77 -17.55 21.78
N LEU A 74 -10.50 -16.26 21.97
CA LEU A 74 -9.15 -15.78 22.23
C LEU A 74 -8.65 -16.28 23.60
N GLU A 75 -9.51 -16.28 24.61
CA GLU A 75 -9.18 -16.78 25.94
C GLU A 75 -8.84 -18.27 25.92
N ILE A 76 -9.63 -19.09 25.21
CA ILE A 76 -9.33 -20.52 25.00
C ILE A 76 -7.96 -20.70 24.31
N VAL A 77 -7.67 -19.89 23.28
CA VAL A 77 -6.38 -19.97 22.57
C VAL A 77 -5.24 -19.61 23.51
N ILE A 78 -5.35 -18.53 24.29
CA ILE A 78 -4.34 -18.10 25.26
C ILE A 78 -4.09 -19.20 26.29
N GLN A 79 -5.15 -19.80 26.84
CA GLN A 79 -5.04 -20.90 27.80
C GLN A 79 -4.43 -22.17 27.21
N SER A 80 -4.55 -22.39 25.89
CA SER A 80 -3.96 -23.52 25.19
C SER A 80 -2.46 -23.38 24.88
N LEU A 81 -1.88 -22.18 25.07
CA LEU A 81 -0.47 -21.95 24.80
C LEU A 81 0.39 -22.62 25.89
N PRO A 82 1.51 -23.28 25.52
CA PRO A 82 2.41 -23.85 26.51
C PRO A 82 3.09 -22.75 27.33
N ASN A 83 3.20 -23.00 28.63
CA ASN A 83 3.90 -22.12 29.57
C ASN A 83 5.38 -21.97 29.20
N ASN A 84 5.95 -20.80 29.50
CA ASN A 84 7.36 -20.47 29.27
C ASN A 84 7.80 -20.43 27.79
N LYS A 85 6.92 -20.01 26.87
CA LYS A 85 7.38 -19.61 25.53
C LYS A 85 8.40 -18.48 25.63
N ALA A 86 9.40 -18.53 24.76
CA ALA A 86 10.32 -17.41 24.59
C ALA A 86 9.53 -16.15 24.21
N PRO A 87 9.78 -15.01 24.87
CA PRO A 87 9.15 -13.75 24.50
C PRO A 87 9.50 -13.37 23.06
N GLY A 88 8.57 -12.70 22.38
CA GLY A 88 8.81 -12.20 21.03
C GLY A 88 9.88 -11.10 21.01
N GLN A 89 10.36 -10.75 19.83
CA GLN A 89 11.35 -9.68 19.64
C GLN A 89 10.89 -8.31 20.16
N SER A 90 9.59 -8.16 20.40
CA SER A 90 8.98 -6.96 20.98
C SER A 90 9.32 -6.75 22.45
N ASN A 91 9.89 -7.75 23.15
CA ASN A 91 10.13 -7.74 24.61
C ASN A 91 8.87 -7.37 25.45
N LEU A 92 7.69 -7.70 24.92
CA LEU A 92 6.40 -7.63 25.60
C LEU A 92 5.97 -9.03 26.05
#